data_AF-A0A2S8GCK7-F1
#
_entry.id   AF-A0A2S8GCK7-F1
#
_cell.length_a   1.000
_cell.length_b   1.000
_cell.length_c   1.000
_cell.angle_alpha   90.00
_cell.angle_beta   90.00
_cell.angle_gamma   90.00
#
_symmetry.space_group_name_H-M   'P 1'
#
loop_
_entity.id
_entity.type
_entity.pdbx_description
1 polymer ?
#
loop_
_entity_poly.entity_id
_entity_poly.type
_entity_poly.pdbx_seq_one_letter_code
_entity_poly.pdbx_strand_id
1 'polypeptide(L)'
;MISTVLIVVLLAIGVIVGAVALRDHLVQELGDAAVSLDKLDQSYSYEISIDPDGPGGNAPVVYSASYQDPGSTLDDPDNMPPAEITFVDFDPLTDTESPVDDPDGVIP
;
A
#
# COMPACT_ATOMS: atom_id res chain seq x y z
N MET A 1 -21.36 44.55 23.06
CA MET A 1 -19.96 44.32 23.47
C MET A 1 -19.80 42.94 24.11
N ILE A 2 -20.48 42.64 25.23
CA ILE A 2 -20.37 41.32 25.89
C ILE A 2 -20.92 40.15 25.03
N SER A 3 -22.04 40.35 24.33
CA SER A 3 -22.62 39.30 23.48
C SER A 3 -21.71 38.86 22.32
N THR A 4 -20.95 39.78 21.72
CA THR A 4 -20.01 39.46 20.64
C THR A 4 -18.82 38.67 21.16
N VAL A 5 -18.31 39.02 22.35
CA VAL A 5 -17.24 38.26 23.00
C VAL A 5 -17.69 36.83 23.30
N LEU A 6 -18.92 36.65 23.81
CA LEU A 6 -19.48 35.32 24.07
C LEU A 6 -19.59 34.47 22.80
N ILE A 7 -20.10 35.06 21.71
CA ILE A 7 -20.24 34.37 20.42
C ILE A 7 -18.88 33.93 19.89
N VAL A 8 -17.88 34.83 19.93
CA VAL A 8 -16.52 34.51 19.46
C VAL A 8 -15.89 33.40 20.30
N VAL A 9 -16.08 33.39 21.62
CA VAL A 9 -15.54 32.34 22.49
C VAL A 9 -16.19 30.99 22.19
N LEU A 10 -17.52 30.93 22.04
CA LEU A 10 -18.21 29.69 21.70
C LEU A 10 -17.77 29.14 20.34
N LEU A 11 -17.58 30.04 19.36
CA LEU A 11 -17.13 29.67 18.03
C LEU A 11 -15.68 29.15 18.07
N ALA A 12 -14.80 29.79 18.83
CA ALA A 12 -13.42 29.34 19.02
C ALA A 12 -13.36 27.93 19.65
N ILE A 13 -14.16 27.67 20.69
CA ILE A 13 -14.23 26.35 21.32
C ILE A 13 -14.77 25.30 20.33
N GLY A 14 -15.84 25.63 19.60
CA GLY A 14 -16.43 24.72 18.60
C GLY A 14 -15.45 24.36 17.49
N VAL A 15 -14.69 25.32 16.98
CA VAL A 15 -13.65 25.09 15.96
C VAL A 15 -12.54 24.19 16.48
N ILE A 16 -12.08 24.40 17.72
CA ILE A 16 -11.03 23.56 18.31
C ILE A 16 -11.52 22.11 18.45
N VAL A 17 -12.71 21.90 19.01
CA VAL A 17 -13.27 20.55 19.18
C VAL A 17 -13.49 19.87 17.83
N GLY A 18 -14.03 20.61 16.84
CA GLY A 18 -14.20 20.08 15.48
C GLY A 18 -12.88 19.71 14.80
N ALA A 19 -11.83 20.51 15.00
CA ALA A 19 -10.50 20.20 14.46
C ALA A 19 -9.87 18.97 15.13
N VAL A 20 -10.09 18.78 16.43
CA VAL A 20 -9.64 17.57 17.15
C VAL A 20 -10.36 16.34 16.62
N ALA A 21 -11.68 16.39 16.45
CA ALA A 21 -12.45 15.28 15.89
C ALA A 21 -11.99 14.91 14.47
N LEU A 22 -11.75 15.90 13.61
CA LEU A 22 -11.22 15.67 12.25
C LEU A 22 -9.83 15.02 12.30
N ARG A 23 -8.93 15.52 13.16
CA ARG A 23 -7.61 14.93 13.34
C ARG A 23 -7.72 13.48 13.78
N ASP A 24 -8.58 13.19 14.74
CA ASP A 24 -8.70 11.85 15.31
C ASP A 24 -9.23 10.84 14.28
N HIS A 25 -10.12 11.28 13.37
CA HIS A 25 -10.56 10.45 12.24
C HIS A 25 -9.42 10.17 11.25
N LEU A 26 -8.68 11.21 10.85
CA LEU A 26 -7.57 11.06 9.91
C LEU A 26 -6.47 10.13 10.47
N VAL A 27 -6.15 10.25 11.75
CA VAL A 27 -5.12 9.41 12.39
C VAL A 27 -5.53 7.94 12.41
N GLN A 28 -6.81 7.65 12.67
CA GLN A 28 -7.31 6.28 12.66
C GLN A 28 -7.27 5.69 11.26
N GLU A 29 -7.74 6.44 10.27
CA GLU A 29 -7.76 6.00 8.87
C GLU A 29 -6.36 5.72 8.32
N LEU A 30 -5.40 6.62 8.59
CA LEU A 30 -4.00 6.43 8.20
C LEU A 30 -3.35 5.28 8.97
N GLY A 31 -3.78 5.02 10.20
CA GLY A 31 -3.37 3.86 10.99
C GLY A 31 -3.84 2.55 10.33
N ASP A 32 -5.13 2.45 10.02
CA ASP A 32 -5.74 1.28 9.38
C ASP A 32 -5.09 1.01 8.00
N ALA A 33 -4.86 2.06 7.21
CA ALA A 33 -4.18 1.96 5.92
C ALA A 33 -2.71 1.52 6.05
N ALA A 34 -2.01 1.96 7.09
CA ALA A 34 -0.63 1.52 7.34
C ALA A 34 -0.57 0.04 7.75
N VAL A 35 -1.48 -0.40 8.62
CA VAL A 35 -1.56 -1.81 9.03
C VAL A 35 -1.97 -2.71 7.86
N SER A 36 -2.89 -2.27 6.99
CA SER A 36 -3.28 -3.06 5.82
C SER A 36 -2.15 -3.19 4.80
N LEU A 37 -1.37 -2.12 4.59
CA LEU A 37 -0.20 -2.15 3.71
C LEU A 37 0.92 -3.05 4.25
N ASP A 38 1.14 -3.05 5.57
CA ASP A 38 2.13 -3.91 6.23
C ASP A 38 1.71 -5.39 6.27
N LYS A 39 0.40 -5.67 6.11
CA LYS A 39 -0.14 -7.03 5.94
C LYS A 39 -0.10 -7.54 4.49
N LEU A 40 0.23 -6.69 3.53
CA LEU A 40 0.38 -7.10 2.13
C LEU A 40 1.71 -7.86 1.96
N ASP A 41 1.64 -9.10 1.48
CA ASP A 41 2.85 -9.90 1.18
C ASP A 41 3.57 -9.33 -0.05
N GLN A 42 4.73 -8.71 0.17
CA GLN A 42 5.58 -8.12 -0.87
C GLN A 42 6.70 -9.06 -1.35
N SER A 43 6.57 -10.36 -1.10
CA SER A 43 7.54 -11.37 -1.55
C SER A 43 7.51 -11.53 -3.07
N TYR A 44 8.70 -11.67 -3.68
CA TYR A 44 8.82 -11.94 -5.11
C TYR A 44 9.93 -12.95 -5.41
N SER A 45 9.80 -13.66 -6.54
CA SER A 45 10.82 -14.55 -7.06
C SER A 45 10.84 -14.49 -8.59
N TYR A 46 12.03 -14.42 -9.18
CA TYR A 46 12.19 -14.52 -10.62
C TYR A 46 13.31 -15.48 -11.00
N GLU A 47 13.19 -16.06 -12.20
CA GLU A 47 14.16 -16.93 -12.82
C GLU A 47 14.39 -16.49 -14.27
N ILE A 48 15.65 -16.31 -14.66
CA ILE A 48 16.07 -15.98 -16.01
C ILE A 48 16.95 -17.14 -16.49
N SER A 49 16.49 -17.80 -17.55
CA SER A 49 17.24 -18.87 -18.21
C SER A 49 17.83 -18.33 -19.52
N ILE A 50 19.16 -18.32 -19.63
CA ILE A 50 19.89 -17.93 -20.83
C ILE A 50 20.44 -19.20 -21.49
N ASP A 51 19.98 -19.49 -22.70
CA ASP A 51 20.58 -20.50 -23.58
C ASP A 51 21.55 -19.80 -24.55
N PRO A 52 22.87 -19.80 -24.27
CA PRO A 52 23.84 -19.10 -25.11
C PRO A 52 24.14 -19.83 -26.43
N ASP A 53 23.82 -21.12 -26.51
CA ASP A 53 24.30 -22.01 -27.59
C ASP A 53 23.16 -22.48 -28.52
N GLY A 54 21.90 -22.32 -28.10
CA GLY A 54 20.71 -22.76 -28.83
C GLY A 54 20.42 -24.25 -28.66
N PRO A 55 19.32 -24.75 -29.29
CA PRO A 55 18.86 -26.12 -29.08
C PRO A 55 19.92 -27.16 -29.50
N GLY A 56 20.41 -27.92 -28.51
CA GLY A 56 21.45 -28.95 -28.68
C GLY A 56 22.83 -28.56 -28.16
N GLY A 57 22.99 -27.34 -27.63
CA GLY A 57 24.20 -26.84 -26.97
C GLY A 57 24.34 -27.23 -25.50
N ASN A 58 25.13 -26.47 -24.72
CA ASN A 58 25.29 -26.70 -23.29
C ASN A 58 23.99 -26.43 -22.52
N ALA A 59 23.91 -26.92 -21.28
CA ALA A 59 22.77 -26.62 -20.41
C ALA A 59 22.63 -25.09 -20.22
N PRO A 60 21.40 -24.55 -20.23
CA PRO A 60 21.16 -23.13 -20.05
C PRO A 60 21.67 -22.65 -18.69
N VAL A 61 22.15 -21.41 -18.66
CA VAL A 61 22.58 -20.74 -17.44
C VAL A 61 21.36 -20.11 -16.78
N VAL A 62 21.08 -20.51 -15.54
CA VAL A 62 19.93 -20.04 -14.76
C VAL A 62 20.39 -19.03 -13.72
N TYR A 63 19.81 -17.83 -13.77
CA TYR A 63 19.94 -16.81 -12.74
C TYR A 63 18.59 -16.67 -12.03
N SER A 64 18.60 -16.79 -10.71
CA SER A 64 17.41 -16.63 -9.90
C SER A 64 17.67 -15.65 -8.77
N ALA A 65 16.69 -14.81 -8.46
CA ALA A 65 16.67 -14.08 -7.20
C ALA A 65 15.28 -14.11 -6.58
N SER A 66 15.25 -14.00 -5.26
CA SER A 66 14.02 -13.91 -4.51
C SER A 66 14.18 -12.94 -3.36
N TYR A 67 13.05 -12.39 -2.95
CA TYR A 67 12.89 -11.59 -1.76
C TYR A 67 11.71 -12.15 -0.97
N GLN A 68 11.93 -12.35 0.32
CA GLN A 68 10.87 -12.70 1.26
C GLN A 68 10.60 -11.50 2.12
N ASP A 69 9.34 -11.08 2.14
CA ASP A 69 8.87 -10.01 2.99
C ASP A 69 9.04 -10.42 4.47
N PRO A 70 9.78 -9.63 5.28
CA PRO A 70 9.80 -9.84 6.72
C PRO A 70 8.41 -9.47 7.25
N GLY A 71 7.54 -10.48 7.38
CA GLY A 71 6.11 -10.30 7.63
C GLY A 71 5.72 -9.30 8.72
N SER A 72 4.43 -8.93 8.72
CA SER A 72 3.86 -7.76 9.40
C SER A 72 4.51 -7.33 10.71
N THR A 73 4.86 -6.05 10.79
CA THR A 73 5.44 -5.37 11.95
C THR A 73 4.45 -4.48 12.69
N LEU A 74 3.27 -4.23 12.11
CA LEU A 74 2.24 -3.35 12.64
C LEU A 74 0.98 -4.15 13.02
N ASP A 75 0.44 -3.82 14.19
CA ASP A 75 -0.81 -4.37 14.70
C ASP A 75 -1.86 -3.26 14.83
N ASP A 76 -3.11 -3.61 14.52
CA ASP A 76 -4.28 -2.77 14.77
C ASP A 76 -4.80 -3.04 16.20
N PRO A 77 -4.86 -2.05 17.09
CA PRO A 77 -5.38 -2.22 18.44
C PRO A 77 -6.86 -2.64 18.45
N ASP A 78 -7.19 -3.65 19.27
CA ASP A 78 -8.57 -4.10 19.46
C ASP A 78 -9.53 -2.94 19.83
N ASN A 79 -10.72 -2.94 19.22
CA ASN A 79 -11.81 -1.97 19.44
C ASN A 79 -11.54 -0.52 19.01
N MET A 80 -10.62 -0.26 18.08
CA MET A 80 -10.61 1.04 17.39
C MET A 80 -11.83 1.15 16.46
N PRO A 81 -12.57 2.28 16.47
CA PRO A 81 -13.71 2.43 15.59
C PRO A 81 -13.29 2.38 14.10
N PRO A 82 -14.04 1.70 13.23
CA PRO A 82 -13.70 1.62 11.81
C PRO A 82 -13.71 3.01 11.17
N ALA A 83 -12.68 3.34 10.38
CA ALA A 83 -12.57 4.64 9.71
C ALA A 83 -13.48 4.81 8.47
N GLU A 84 -14.38 3.85 8.19
CA GLU A 84 -15.35 3.85 7.08
C GLU A 84 -14.79 4.07 5.67
N ILE A 85 -13.47 3.99 5.46
CA ILE A 85 -12.88 3.94 4.12
C ILE A 85 -13.08 2.56 3.51
N THR A 86 -13.73 2.56 2.35
CA THR A 86 -13.88 1.39 1.49
C THR A 86 -12.87 1.50 0.35
N PHE A 87 -11.84 0.67 0.36
CA PHE A 87 -11.05 0.44 -0.85
C PHE A 87 -11.96 -0.30 -1.84
N VAL A 88 -12.20 0.32 -2.99
CA VAL A 88 -12.80 -0.39 -4.13
C VAL A 88 -11.78 -1.43 -4.57
N ASP A 89 -12.18 -2.69 -4.51
CA ASP A 89 -11.37 -3.82 -4.96
C ASP A 89 -10.91 -3.54 -6.40
N PHE A 90 -9.60 -3.35 -6.57
CA PHE A 90 -8.98 -3.42 -7.88
C PHE A 90 -8.69 -4.89 -8.12
N ASP A 91 -9.41 -5.53 -9.03
CA ASP A 91 -9.15 -6.91 -9.42
C ASP A 91 -7.92 -6.93 -10.36
N PRO A 92 -6.72 -7.32 -9.88
CA PRO A 92 -5.51 -7.33 -10.69
C PRO A 92 -5.58 -8.39 -11.82
N LEU A 93 -6.55 -9.30 -11.78
CA LEU A 93 -6.76 -10.32 -12.82
C LEU A 93 -7.64 -9.83 -13.97
N THR A 94 -8.22 -8.63 -13.85
CA THR A 94 -8.96 -7.99 -14.96
C THR A 94 -8.08 -7.12 -15.84
N ASP A 95 -6.83 -6.88 -15.45
CA ASP A 95 -5.86 -6.23 -16.31
C ASP A 95 -5.44 -7.24 -17.40
N THR A 96 -6.08 -7.13 -18.56
CA THR A 96 -5.87 -8.02 -19.71
C THR A 96 -4.61 -7.67 -20.51
N GLU A 97 -3.73 -6.85 -19.95
CA GLU A 97 -2.41 -6.60 -20.52
C GLU A 97 -1.71 -7.95 -20.63
N SER A 98 -1.72 -8.49 -21.86
CA SER A 98 -1.08 -9.76 -22.16
C SER A 98 0.40 -9.61 -21.86
N PRO A 99 1.07 -10.63 -21.30
CA PRO A 99 2.52 -10.62 -21.18
C PRO A 99 3.12 -10.19 -22.52
N VAL A 100 3.98 -9.18 -22.51
CA VAL A 100 4.75 -8.82 -23.70
C VAL A 100 5.69 -10.00 -23.95
N ASP A 101 5.40 -10.78 -24.99
CA ASP A 101 6.12 -12.01 -25.36
C ASP A 101 7.58 -11.74 -25.83
N ASP A 102 8.03 -10.48 -25.88
CA ASP A 102 9.37 -10.11 -26.34
C ASP A 102 9.84 -8.79 -25.69
N PRO A 103 10.48 -8.83 -24.49
CA PRO A 103 11.04 -7.61 -23.90
C PRO A 103 12.18 -7.10 -24.78
N ASP A 104 12.01 -5.90 -25.35
CA ASP A 104 12.96 -5.17 -26.20
C ASP A 104 14.19 -4.63 -25.45
N GLY A 105 14.42 -5.13 -24.23
CA GLY A 105 15.55 -4.77 -23.38
C GLY A 105 16.87 -5.29 -23.93
N VAL A 106 17.69 -4.38 -24.46
CA VAL A 106 19.11 -4.65 -24.71
C VAL A 106 19.80 -4.74 -23.34
N ILE A 107 20.23 -5.94 -22.95
CA ILE A 107 21.11 -6.15 -21.79
C ILE A 107 22.49 -5.58 -22.14
N PRO A 108 23.08 -4.69 -21.32
CA PRO A 108 24.46 -4.23 -21.51
C PRO A 108 25.51 -5.33 -21.27
#